data_AF-A0A963S3W2-F1
#
_entry.id   AF-A0A963S3W2-F1
#
_cell.length_a   1.000
_cell.length_b   1.000
_cell.length_c   1.000
_cell.angle_alpha   90.00
_cell.angle_beta   90.00
_cell.angle_gamma   90.00
#
_symmetry.space_group_name_H-M   'P 1'
#
loop_
_entity.id
_entity.type
_entity.pdbx_description
1 polymer ?
#
loop_
_entity_poly.entity_id
_entity_poly.type
_entity_poly.pdbx_seq_one_letter_code
_entity_poly.pdbx_strand_id
1 'polypeptide(L)' 'MSRRALIRTDDLRRMARVVRSEGVTFHGRVDPLGNFAFTVAPSAPSPADDGDELDDAIDRYLGK' A
#
# COMPACT_ATOMS: atom_id res chain seq x y z
N MET A 1 -8.33 -24.88 7.72
CA MET A 1 -8.71 -24.20 6.47
C MET A 1 -8.85 -22.71 6.74
N SER A 2 -7.89 -21.88 6.32
CA SER A 2 -8.03 -20.42 6.43
C SER A 2 -9.12 -19.94 5.46
N ARG A 3 -10.21 -19.40 6.00
CA ARG A 3 -11.20 -18.65 5.19
C ARG A 3 -10.44 -17.48 4.58
N ARG A 4 -10.20 -17.55 3.27
CA ARG A 4 -9.64 -16.46 2.48
C ARG A 4 -10.63 -15.29 2.61
N ALA A 5 -10.28 -14.28 3.40
CA ALA A 5 -11.10 -13.08 3.52
C ALA A 5 -11.04 -12.36 2.17
N LEU A 6 -12.05 -12.60 1.33
CA LEU A 6 -12.17 -11.98 0.01
C LEU A 6 -12.84 -10.64 0.22
N ILE A 7 -12.05 -9.59 0.45
CA ILE A 7 -12.58 -8.23 0.34
C ILE A 7 -12.97 -7.99 -1.12
N ARG A 8 -14.15 -7.41 -1.36
CA ARG A 8 -14.57 -7.07 -2.73
C ARG A 8 -13.73 -5.90 -3.24
N THR A 9 -13.51 -5.85 -4.54
CA THR A 9 -12.73 -4.78 -5.18
C THR A 9 -13.32 -3.40 -4.91
N ASP A 10 -14.65 -3.27 -4.91
CA ASP A 10 -15.32 -1.99 -4.63
C ASP A 10 -15.10 -1.53 -3.19
N ASP A 11 -15.11 -2.45 -2.24
CA ASP A 11 -14.82 -2.16 -0.84
C ASP A 11 -13.35 -1.74 -0.66
N LEU A 12 -12.41 -2.38 -1.37
CA LEU A 12 -11.00 -2.00 -1.37
C LEU A 12 -10.81 -0.57 -1.94
N ARG A 13 -11.49 -0.25 -3.04
CA ARG A 13 -11.46 1.09 -3.66
C ARG A 13 -12.07 2.15 -2.75
N ARG A 14 -13.19 1.83 -2.10
CA ARG A 14 -13.83 2.70 -1.11
C ARG A 14 -12.90 2.96 0.05
N MET A 15 -12.29 1.92 0.61
CA MET A 15 -11.32 2.03 1.69
C MET A 15 -10.16 2.93 1.27
N ALA A 16 -9.53 2.68 0.12
CA ALA A 16 -8.41 3.49 -0.38
C ALA A 16 -8.75 4.99 -0.51
N ARG A 17 -9.97 5.33 -0.95
CA ARG A 17 -10.42 6.73 -1.02
C ARG A 17 -10.51 7.38 0.35
N VAL A 18 -11.07 6.67 1.33
CA VAL A 18 -11.19 7.15 2.71
C VAL A 18 -9.80 7.30 3.34
N VAL A 19 -8.92 6.32 3.18
CA VAL A 19 -7.53 6.35 3.65
C VAL A 19 -6.83 7.63 3.18
N ARG A 20 -6.97 7.94 1.88
CA ARG A 20 -6.40 9.15 1.27
C ARG A 20 -7.04 10.43 1.79
N SER A 21 -8.38 10.49 1.94
CA SER A 21 -9.07 11.70 2.42
C SER A 21 -8.73 12.04 3.87
N GLU A 22 -8.52 11.01 4.69
CA GLU A 22 -8.13 11.16 6.09
C GLU A 22 -6.62 11.40 6.26
N GLY A 23 -5.83 11.34 5.19
CA GLY A 23 -4.39 11.56 5.24
C GLY A 23 -3.67 10.55 6.13
N VAL A 24 -4.11 9.29 6.13
CA VAL A 24 -3.52 8.20 6.92
C VAL A 24 -3.04 7.07 6.01
N THR A 25 -2.11 6.26 6.52
CA THR A 25 -1.63 5.06 5.85
C THR A 25 -1.83 3.85 6.75
N PHE A 26 -2.30 2.74 6.18
CA PHE A 26 -2.43 1.45 6.88
C PHE A 26 -1.24 0.55 6.54
N HIS A 27 -0.56 0.04 7.56
CA HIS A 27 0.49 -0.98 7.40
C HIS A 27 0.01 -2.29 8.02
N GLY A 28 -0.19 -3.31 7.20
CA GLY A 28 -0.51 -4.65 7.64
C GLY A 28 0.70 -5.57 7.53
N ARG A 29 0.96 -6.39 8.55
CA ARG A 29 1.96 -7.46 8.52
C ARG A 29 1.34 -8.76 9.01
N VAL A 30 1.63 -9.84 8.29
CA VAL A 30 1.38 -11.21 8.75
C VAL A 30 2.72 -11.80 9.18
N ASP A 31 2.79 -12.36 10.37
CA ASP A 31 3.98 -13.06 10.84
C ASP A 31 4.01 -14.53 10.38
N PRO A 32 5.13 -15.26 10.54
CA PRO A 32 5.23 -16.66 10.14
C PRO A 32 4.28 -17.61 10.88
N LEU A 33 3.73 -17.21 12.02
CA LEU A 33 2.76 -17.98 12.80
C LEU A 33 1.31 -17.68 12.38
N GLY A 34 1.12 -16.76 11.42
CA GLY A 34 -0.17 -16.35 10.91
C GLY A 34 -0.86 -15.27 11.74
N ASN A 35 -0.16 -14.64 12.70
CA ASN A 35 -0.71 -13.49 13.41
C ASN A 35 -0.75 -12.29 12.49
N PHE A 36 -1.85 -11.54 12.55
CA PHE A 36 -2.03 -10.32 11.79
C PHE A 36 -1.91 -9.11 12.72
N ALA A 37 -0.97 -8.22 12.39
CA ALA A 37 -0.84 -6.92 13.03
C ALA A 37 -1.12 -5.83 11.99
N PHE A 38 -1.85 -4.78 12.40
CA PHE A 38 -2.01 -3.59 11.58
C PHE A 38 -1.71 -2.33 12.40
N THR A 39 -1.10 -1.35 11.76
CA THR A 39 -0.88 -0.02 12.32
C THR A 39 -1.44 1.05 11.39
N VAL A 40 -1.91 2.15 11.98
CA VAL A 40 -2.37 3.33 11.26
C VAL A 40 -1.47 4.48 11.67
N ALA A 41 -0.89 5.15 10.69
CA ALA A 41 -0.02 6.31 10.90
C ALA A 41 -0.51 7.47 10.02
N PRO A 42 -0.26 8.73 10.40
CA PRO A 42 -0.38 9.86 9.49
C PRO A 42 0.44 9.55 8.22
N SER A 43 -0.14 9.83 7.05
CA SER A 43 0.61 9.76 5.81
C SER A 43 1.74 10.78 5.89
N ALA A 44 2.98 10.34 5.73
CA ALA A 44 4.07 11.25 5.44
C ALA A 44 3.66 12.08 4.21
N PRO A 45 4.02 13.38 4.12
CA PRO A 45 3.88 14.09 2.86
C PRO A 45 4.57 13.23 1.80
N SER A 46 3.82 12.81 0.79
CA SER A 46 4.42 12.13 -0.35
C SER A 46 5.56 13.04 -0.80
N PRO A 47 6.81 12.55 -0.93
CA PRO A 47 7.77 13.29 -1.71
C PRO A 47 7.08 13.59 -3.04
N ALA A 48 7.22 14.84 -3.51
CA ALA A 48 6.78 15.16 -4.86
C ALA A 48 7.38 14.07 -5.75
N ASP A 49 6.50 13.35 -6.44
CA ASP A 49 6.87 12.30 -7.37
C ASP A 49 7.53 13.03 -8.54
N ASP A 50 8.80 13.40 -8.36
CA ASP A 50 9.67 13.80 -9.46
C ASP A 50 9.81 12.50 -10.26
N GLY A 51 8.96 12.37 -11.29
CA GLY A 51 8.74 11.13 -12.06
C GLY A 51 10.00 10.49 -12.66
N ASP A 52 11.14 11.16 -12.50
CA ASP A 52 12.47 10.73 -12.88
C ASP A 52 12.91 9.45 -12.10
N GLU A 53 12.56 9.28 -10.82
CA GLU A 53 13.09 8.15 -10.01
C GLU A 53 12.52 6.78 -10.40
N LEU A 54 11.22 6.71 -10.74
CA LEU A 54 10.59 5.45 -11.17
C LEU A 54 11.00 5.07 -12.59
N ASP A 55 11.04 6.05 -13.50
CA ASP A 55 11.46 5.82 -14.88
C ASP A 55 12.94 5.39 -14.93
N ASP A 56 13.82 6.03 -14.14
CA ASP A 56 15.23 5.63 -14.00
C ASP A 56 15.39 4.21 -13.43
N ALA A 57 14.55 3.82 -12.47
CA ALA A 57 14.57 2.47 -11.91
C ALA A 57 14.11 1.42 -12.92
N ILE A 58 13.12 1.75 -13.75
CA ILE A 58 12.62 0.90 -14.83
C ILE A 58 13.69 0.74 -15.91
N ASP A 59 14.33 1.83 -16.35
CA ASP A 59 15.39 1.77 -17.36
C ASP A 59 16.60 0.97 -16.87
N ARG A 60 17.00 1.13 -15.61
CA ARG A 60 18.06 0.32 -14.99
C ARG A 60 17.69 -1.16 -14.91
N TYR A 61 16.43 -1.50 -14.65
CA TYR A 61 15.96 -2.88 -14.66
C TYR A 61 15.91 -3.47 -16.07
N LEU A 62 15.52 -2.67 -17.07
CA LEU A 62 15.45 -3.05 -18.47
C LEU A 62 16.81 -3.03 -19.18
N GLY A 63 17.86 -2.55 -18.52
CA GLY A 63 19.23 -2.52 -19.05
C GLY A 63 19.41 -1.53 -20.20
N LYS A 64 18.67 -0.43 -20.19
CA LYS A 64 18.82 0.67 -21.15
C LYS A 64 19.75 1.77 -20.62
#